data_AF-A0A8J4TKY5-F1
#
_entry.id   AF-A0A8J4TKY5-F1
#
_cell.length_a   1.000
_cell.length_b   1.000
_cell.length_c   1.000
_cell.angle_alpha   90.00
_cell.angle_beta   90.00
_cell.angle_gamma   90.00
#
_symmetry.space_group_name_H-M   'P 1'
#
loop_
_entity.id
_entity.type
_entity.pdbx_description
1 polymer ?
#
loop_
_entity_poly.entity_id
_entity_poly.type
_entity_poly.pdbx_seq_one_letter_code
_entity_poly.pdbx_strand_id
1 'polypeptide(L)' 'SVLKSSVLVGFLLFALFHMSHAACWRKIKNPGMTHCKDDVDKEWHPVGSTWNNKRCERCTCTDFSLNCCDR' A
#
# COMPACT_ATOMS: atom_id res chain seq x y z
N SER A 1 11.84 13.93 39.68
CA SER A 1 11.73 12.50 39.40
C SER A 1 12.12 12.25 37.95
N VAL A 2 13.31 11.70 37.73
CA VAL A 2 13.87 11.36 36.39
C VAL A 2 12.90 10.45 35.62
N LEU A 3 12.14 9.63 36.34
CA LEU A 3 11.11 8.73 35.81
C LEU A 3 10.03 9.45 34.99
N LYS A 4 9.60 10.66 35.37
CA LYS A 4 8.59 11.43 34.62
C LYS A 4 9.12 11.92 33.27
N SER A 5 10.39 12.31 33.22
CA SER A 5 11.03 12.82 32.00
C SER A 5 11.30 11.71 31.00
N SER A 6 11.73 10.53 31.47
CA SER A 6 11.97 9.36 30.62
C SER A 6 10.69 8.81 29.99
N VAL A 7 9.57 8.84 30.72
CA VAL A 7 8.26 8.41 30.21
C VAL A 7 7.76 9.33 29.09
N LEU A 8 7.90 10.65 29.26
CA LEU A 8 7.53 11.64 28.23
C LEU A 8 8.35 11.46 26.94
N VAL A 9 9.67 11.25 27.07
CA VAL A 9 10.55 10.97 25.93
C VAL A 9 10.16 9.65 25.25
N GLY A 10 9.84 8.61 26.04
CA GLY A 10 9.34 7.34 25.51
C GLY A 10 8.07 7.51 24.67
N PHE A 11 7.04 8.19 25.20
CA PHE A 11 5.79 8.44 24.47
C PHE A 11 5.98 9.26 23.18
N LEU A 12 6.87 10.26 23.20
CA LEU A 12 7.19 11.05 22.01
C LEU A 12 7.85 10.19 20.91
N LEU A 13 8.73 9.26 21.27
CA LEU A 13 9.35 8.35 20.31
C LEU A 13 8.36 7.33 19.71
N PHE A 14 7.38 6.85 20.49
CA PHE A 14 6.32 5.97 19.97
C PHE A 14 5.35 6.68 19.01
N ALA A 15 5.04 7.97 19.25
CA ALA A 15 4.19 8.75 18.35
C ALA A 15 4.85 9.03 16.99
N LEU A 16 6.19 9.07 16.94
CA LEU A 16 6.96 9.27 15.70
C LEU A 16 7.10 8.00 14.85
N PHE A 17 6.75 6.83 15.40
CA PHE A 17 6.68 5.56 14.67
C PHE A 17 5.38 5.39 13.87
N HIS A 18 4.69 6.49 13.55
CA HIS A 18 3.67 6.47 12.50
C HIS A 18 4.37 6.15 11.17
N MET A 19 4.45 4.85 10.90
CA MET A 19 4.88 4.30 9.62
C MET A 19 4.08 5.02 8.54
N SER A 20 4.77 5.80 7.73
CA SER A 20 4.20 6.47 6.55
C SER A 20 3.85 5.39 5.52
N HIS A 21 2.67 4.79 5.64
CA HIS A 21 2.11 3.80 4.71
C HIS A 21 1.58 4.51 3.45
N ALA A 22 2.46 5.21 2.75
CA ALA A 22 2.15 5.87 1.47
C ALA A 22 3.00 5.31 0.32
N ALA A 23 3.67 4.18 0.53
CA ALA A 23 4.43 3.55 -0.54
C ALA A 23 3.44 3.04 -1.59
N CYS A 24 3.60 3.54 -2.82
CA CYS A 24 2.80 3.14 -3.96
C CYS A 24 3.71 2.64 -5.06
N TRP A 25 3.22 1.70 -5.85
CA TRP A 25 3.87 1.23 -7.07
C TRP A 25 2.87 1.15 -8.21
N ARG A 26 3.41 1.31 -9.43
CA ARG A 26 2.63 1.31 -10.67
C ARG A 26 3.28 0.43 -11.71
N LYS A 27 2.46 -0.36 -12.40
CA LYS A 27 2.84 -1.17 -13.56
C LYS A 27 2.02 -0.76 -14.78
N ILE A 28 2.70 -0.31 -15.82
CA ILE A 28 2.06 0.05 -17.10
C ILE A 28 1.65 -1.22 -17.83
N LYS A 29 0.44 -1.22 -18.40
CA LYS A 29 -0.10 -2.31 -19.20
C LYS A 29 0.15 -2.04 -20.67
N ASN A 30 0.27 -3.12 -21.45
CA ASN A 30 0.18 -3.02 -22.90
C ASN A 30 -1.25 -2.62 -23.31
N PRO A 31 -1.42 -1.86 -24.41
CA PRO A 31 -2.72 -1.53 -24.96
C PRO A 31 -3.57 -2.77 -25.24
N GLY A 32 -4.88 -2.69 -25.00
CA GLY A 32 -5.84 -3.76 -25.26
C GLY A 32 -5.96 -4.84 -24.18
N MET A 33 -5.14 -4.80 -23.12
CA MET A 33 -5.29 -5.75 -22.00
C MET A 33 -6.54 -5.44 -21.16
N THR A 34 -7.41 -6.45 -21.01
CA THR A 34 -8.65 -6.36 -20.21
C THR A 34 -8.47 -6.71 -18.73
N HIS A 35 -7.29 -7.18 -18.34
CA HIS A 35 -6.98 -7.58 -16.98
C HIS A 35 -5.59 -7.07 -16.54
N CYS A 36 -5.40 -6.96 -15.22
CA CYS A 36 -4.13 -6.74 -14.57
C CYS A 36 -3.75 -7.99 -13.77
N LYS A 37 -2.50 -8.44 -13.87
CA LYS A 37 -1.97 -9.46 -12.96
C LYS A 37 -1.41 -8.79 -11.71
N ASP A 38 -1.95 -9.12 -10.55
CA ASP A 38 -1.36 -8.76 -9.28
C ASP A 38 -0.05 -9.54 -9.09
N ASP A 39 1.07 -8.85 -8.91
CA ASP A 39 2.37 -9.51 -8.74
C ASP A 39 2.56 -10.08 -7.32
N VAL A 40 1.72 -9.70 -6.35
CA VAL A 40 1.73 -10.20 -4.98
C VAL A 40 0.95 -11.51 -4.89
N ASP A 41 -0.30 -11.52 -5.37
CA ASP A 41 -1.21 -12.67 -5.26
C ASP A 41 -1.22 -13.56 -6.50
N LYS A 42 -0.63 -13.08 -7.61
CA LYS A 42 -0.59 -13.76 -8.92
C LYS A 42 -1.95 -13.97 -9.57
N GLU A 43 -3.01 -13.36 -9.02
CA GLU A 43 -4.36 -13.36 -9.55
C GLU A 43 -4.53 -12.30 -10.65
N TRP A 44 -5.47 -12.55 -11.57
CA TRP A 44 -5.84 -11.63 -12.64
C TRP A 44 -7.15 -10.92 -12.29
N HIS A 45 -7.11 -9.59 -12.29
CA HIS A 45 -8.26 -8.76 -11.98
C HIS A 45 -8.70 -7.96 -13.21
N PRO A 46 -10.01 -7.85 -13.49
CA PRO A 46 -10.50 -7.13 -14.65
C PRO A 46 -10.26 -5.62 -14.53
N VAL A 47 -10.15 -4.93 -15.66
CA VAL A 47 -10.13 -3.46 -15.71
C VAL A 47 -11.37 -2.89 -15.01
N GLY A 48 -11.16 -1.81 -14.25
CA GLY A 48 -12.20 -1.15 -13.44
C GLY A 48 -12.32 -1.72 -12.02
N SER A 49 -11.67 -2.84 -11.73
CA SER A 49 -11.70 -3.44 -10.38
C SER A 49 -10.77 -2.74 -9.39
N THR A 50 -11.12 -2.86 -8.11
CA THR A 50 -10.30 -2.47 -6.97
C THR A 50 -10.35 -3.57 -5.92
N TRP A 51 -9.21 -3.95 -5.36
CA TRP A 51 -9.11 -5.00 -4.34
C TRP A 51 -8.05 -4.66 -3.29
N ASN A 52 -7.96 -5.48 -2.25
CA ASN A 52 -6.79 -5.49 -1.37
C ASN A 52 -6.08 -6.82 -1.53
N ASN A 53 -4.77 -6.79 -1.71
CA ASN A 53 -3.97 -8.00 -1.84
C ASN A 53 -3.52 -8.55 -0.47
N LYS A 54 -2.84 -9.69 -0.43
CA LYS A 54 -2.37 -10.29 0.85
C LYS A 54 -1.33 -9.47 1.61
N ARG A 55 -0.74 -8.45 0.98
CA ARG A 55 0.15 -7.47 1.63
C ARG A 55 -0.61 -6.26 2.17
N CYS A 56 -1.94 -6.30 2.14
CA CYS A 56 -2.83 -5.22 2.55
C CYS A 56 -2.69 -3.95 1.70
N GLU A 57 -2.14 -4.07 0.49
CA GLU A 57 -2.08 -2.96 -0.45
C GLU A 57 -3.44 -2.79 -1.13
N ARG A 58 -3.93 -1.56 -1.25
CA ARG A 58 -5.13 -1.25 -2.06
C ARG A 58 -4.72 -1.10 -3.51
N CYS A 59 -5.18 -2.03 -4.35
CA CYS A 59 -4.85 -2.11 -5.76
C CYS A 59 -6.03 -1.71 -6.64
N THR A 60 -5.75 -1.02 -7.75
CA THR A 60 -6.74 -0.62 -8.77
C THR A 60 -6.21 -0.96 -10.16
N CYS A 61 -7.00 -1.69 -10.95
CA CYS A 61 -6.70 -1.99 -12.36
C CYS A 61 -7.42 -1.00 -13.27
N THR A 62 -6.65 -0.21 -14.02
CA THR A 62 -7.16 0.74 -15.02
C THR A 62 -6.90 0.24 -16.43
N ASP A 63 -7.42 0.94 -17.45
CA ASP A 63 -7.10 0.65 -18.85
C ASP A 63 -5.59 0.65 -19.12
N PHE A 64 -4.85 1.55 -18.47
CA PHE A 64 -3.44 1.82 -18.77
C PHE A 64 -2.46 1.23 -17.74
N SER A 65 -2.90 0.97 -16.52
CA SER A 65 -1.98 0.59 -15.43
C SER A 65 -2.64 -0.19 -14.30
N LEU A 66 -1.82 -0.94 -13.57
CA LEU A 66 -2.09 -1.40 -12.22
C LEU A 66 -1.42 -0.45 -11.23
N ASN A 67 -2.16 0.09 -10.27
CA ASN A 67 -1.64 0.91 -9.18
C ASN A 67 -1.96 0.24 -7.85
N CYS A 68 -0.99 0.10 -6.96
CA CYS A 68 -1.17 -0.45 -5.62
C CYS A 68 -0.46 0.46 -4.61
N CYS A 69 -1.10 0.70 -3.48
CA CYS A 69 -0.54 1.49 -2.39
C CYS A 69 -0.72 0.76 -1.06
N ASP A 70 0.28 0.87 -0.19
CA ASP A 70 0.11 0.54 1.23
C ASP A 70 -1.07 1.32 1.80
N ARG A 71 -1.78 0.71 2.76
CA ARG A 71 -2.85 1.36 3.52
C ARG A 71 -2.33 1.92 4.83
#